data_AF-A0A2V3PPJ1-F1
#
_entry.id   AF-A0A2V3PPJ1-F1
#
_cell.length_a   1.000
_cell.length_b   1.000
_cell.length_c   1.000
_cell.angle_alpha   90.00
_cell.angle_beta   90.00
_cell.angle_gamma   90.00
#
_symmetry.space_group_name_H-M   'P 1'
#
loop_
_entity.id
_entity.type
_entity.pdbx_description
1 polymer ?
#
loop_
_entity_poly.entity_id
_entity_poly.type
_entity_poly.pdbx_seq_one_letter_code
_entity_poly.pdbx_strand_id
1 'polypeptide(L)'
;MLTLFILCIFINLSGILLGKILTESKHLALNRFSDKLDRKPFNCKPCLTFHLLWIICTIVSIVISSLLFWVVGVFFALAIFGILYLNDKSKIIK
;
A
#
# COMPACT_ATOMS: atom_id res chain seq x y z
N MET A 1 -4.77 -5.93 -22.67
CA MET A 1 -4.60 -4.52 -22.20
C MET A 1 -5.67 -4.13 -21.19
N LEU A 2 -6.97 -4.17 -21.51
CA LEU A 2 -8.07 -3.83 -20.58
C LEU A 2 -8.05 -4.65 -19.27
N THR A 3 -7.85 -5.96 -19.35
CA THR A 3 -7.80 -6.86 -18.17
C THR A 3 -6.66 -6.51 -17.20
N LEU A 4 -5.49 -6.13 -17.72
CA LEU A 4 -4.34 -5.73 -16.91
C LEU A 4 -4.59 -4.40 -16.19
N PHE A 5 -5.31 -3.48 -16.84
CA PHE A 5 -5.67 -2.20 -16.25
C PHE A 5 -6.67 -2.38 -15.10
N ILE A 6 -7.70 -3.21 -15.30
CA ILE A 6 -8.67 -3.55 -14.25
C ILE A 6 -7.96 -4.22 -13.07
N LEU A 7 -7.07 -5.19 -13.34
CA LEU A 7 -6.28 -5.85 -12.29
C LEU A 7 -5.44 -4.85 -11.49
N CYS A 8 -4.79 -3.90 -12.16
CA CYS A 8 -4.02 -2.86 -11.49
C CYS A 8 -4.89 -2.01 -10.55
N ILE A 9 -6.09 -1.60 -10.97
CA ILE A 9 -7.02 -0.85 -10.13
C ILE A 9 -7.40 -1.67 -8.88
N PHE A 10 -7.77 -2.94 -9.05
CA PHE A 10 -8.13 -3.81 -7.93
C PHE A 10 -6.98 -4.00 -6.93
N ILE A 11 -5.75 -4.16 -7.41
CA ILE A 11 -4.55 -4.27 -6.56
C ILE A 11 -4.35 -2.97 -5.76
N ASN A 12 -4.49 -1.81 -6.41
CA ASN A 12 -4.30 -0.53 -5.75
C ASN A 12 -5.37 -0.27 -4.68
N LEU A 13 -6.64 -0.54 -4.99
CA LEU A 13 -7.75 -0.40 -4.03
C LEU A 13 -7.60 -1.34 -2.85
N SER A 14 -7.28 -2.62 -3.09
CA SER A 14 -7.07 -3.59 -2.03
C SER A 14 -5.86 -3.22 -1.16
N GLY A 15 -4.75 -2.78 -1.75
CA GLY A 15 -3.57 -2.32 -1.01
C GLY A 15 -3.86 -1.14 -0.08
N ILE A 16 -4.63 -0.14 -0.54
CA ILE A 16 -5.05 1.01 0.29
C ILE A 16 -5.98 0.56 1.43
N LEU A 17 -6.95 -0.32 1.14
CA LEU A 17 -7.87 -0.84 2.15
C LEU A 17 -7.14 -1.67 3.21
N LEU A 18 -6.27 -2.59 2.78
CA LEU A 18 -5.41 -3.38 3.67
C LEU A 18 -4.51 -2.47 4.50
N GLY A 19 -3.82 -1.51 3.90
CA GLY A 19 -2.98 -0.56 4.63
C GLY A 19 -3.75 0.21 5.71
N LYS A 20 -5.00 0.61 5.42
CA LYS A 20 -5.89 1.25 6.40
C LYS A 20 -6.31 0.29 7.52
N ILE A 21 -6.78 -0.91 7.19
CA ILE A 21 -7.24 -1.90 8.17
C ILE A 21 -6.08 -2.29 9.10
N LEU A 22 -4.91 -2.54 8.53
CA LEU A 22 -3.73 -3.02 9.24
C LEU A 22 -3.01 -1.94 10.07
N THR A 23 -3.32 -0.66 9.86
CA THR A 23 -2.73 0.45 10.65
C THR A 23 -3.75 1.12 11.58
N GLU A 24 -4.98 1.36 11.13
CA GLU A 24 -5.97 2.19 11.85
C GLU A 24 -7.09 1.36 12.53
N SER A 25 -7.23 0.06 12.24
CA SER A 25 -8.33 -0.73 12.81
C SER A 25 -8.15 -0.96 14.31
N LYS A 26 -9.21 -0.75 15.09
CA LYS A 26 -9.20 -0.96 16.55
C LYS A 26 -8.79 -2.38 16.95
N HIS A 27 -9.08 -3.38 16.12
CA HIS A 27 -8.84 -4.79 16.43
C HIS A 27 -7.77 -5.44 15.56
N LEU A 28 -7.49 -4.88 14.38
CA LEU A 28 -6.61 -5.49 13.37
C LEU A 28 -5.32 -4.69 13.12
N ALA A 29 -5.09 -3.60 13.85
CA ALA A 29 -3.85 -2.84 13.70
C ALA A 29 -2.64 -3.68 14.17
N LEU A 30 -1.64 -3.85 13.29
CA LEU A 30 -0.46 -4.67 13.61
C LEU A 30 0.31 -4.16 14.81
N ASN A 31 0.36 -2.84 15.02
CA ASN A 31 1.04 -2.22 16.16
C ASN A 31 0.48 -2.68 17.52
N ARG A 32 -0.76 -3.18 17.59
CA ARG A 32 -1.39 -3.66 18.83
C ARG A 32 -1.06 -5.12 19.16
N PHE A 33 -0.57 -5.90 18.20
CA PHE A 33 -0.27 -7.31 18.43
C PHE A 33 1.06 -7.53 19.15
N SER A 34 2.01 -6.60 19.02
CA SER A 34 3.30 -6.66 19.70
C SER A 34 3.99 -5.30 19.62
N ASP A 35 4.68 -4.89 20.69
CA ASP A 35 5.51 -3.67 20.70
C ASP A 35 6.57 -3.66 19.59
N LYS A 36 7.00 -4.84 19.12
CA LYS A 36 7.93 -4.98 17.97
C LYS A 36 7.31 -4.57 16.63
N LEU A 37 5.98 -4.50 16.56
CA LEU A 37 5.22 -4.03 15.40
C LEU A 37 4.81 -2.55 15.55
N ASP A 38 5.10 -1.91 16.69
CA ASP A 38 4.95 -0.47 16.86
C ASP A 38 6.13 0.32 16.25
N ARG A 39 6.53 -0.06 15.04
CA ARG A 39 7.59 0.60 14.28
C ARG A 39 7.24 0.67 12.81
N LYS A 40 7.87 1.59 12.09
CA LYS A 40 7.75 1.66 10.63
C LYS A 40 8.21 0.32 10.01
N PRO A 41 7.52 -0.20 8.99
CA PRO A 41 6.35 0.40 8.31
C PRO A 41 5.00 0.11 8.99
N PHE A 42 4.92 -0.80 9.96
CA PHE A 42 3.66 -1.36 10.50
C PHE A 42 2.79 -0.36 11.29
N ASN A 43 3.38 0.67 11.90
CA ASN A 43 2.63 1.76 12.55
C ASN A 43 2.42 2.99 11.63
N CYS A 44 2.82 2.92 10.36
CA CYS A 44 2.74 4.04 9.44
C CYS A 44 1.87 3.68 8.23
N LYS A 45 0.67 4.25 8.14
CA LYS A 45 -0.29 3.94 7.07
C LYS A 45 0.29 4.15 5.66
N PRO A 46 0.88 5.32 5.30
CA PRO A 46 1.45 5.49 3.98
C PRO A 46 2.58 4.47 3.74
N CYS A 47 3.42 4.22 4.73
CA CYS A 47 4.53 3.27 4.63
C CYS A 47 4.05 1.83 4.41
N LEU A 48 3.13 1.35 5.23
CA LEU A 48 2.58 0.00 5.13
C LEU A 48 1.86 -0.19 3.80
N THR A 49 1.06 0.79 3.39
CA THR A 49 0.36 0.78 2.11
C THR A 49 1.33 0.70 0.94
N PHE A 50 2.42 1.48 0.96
CA PHE A 50 3.48 1.39 -0.04
C PHE A 50 4.08 -0.01 -0.11
N HIS A 51 4.49 -0.56 1.04
CA HIS A 51 5.09 -1.89 1.10
C HIS A 51 4.15 -2.99 0.58
N LEU A 52 2.89 -2.96 0.96
CA LEU A 52 1.88 -3.88 0.43
C LEU A 52 1.74 -3.76 -1.08
N LEU A 53 1.61 -2.53 -1.59
CA LEU A 53 1.38 -2.29 -3.02
C LEU A 53 2.54 -2.78 -3.88
N TRP A 54 3.78 -2.39 -3.57
CA TRP A 54 4.91 -2.81 -4.42
C TRP A 54 5.20 -4.31 -4.29
N ILE A 55 4.97 -4.93 -3.13
CA ILE A 55 5.10 -6.39 -2.96
C ILE A 55 4.03 -7.12 -3.80
N ILE A 56 2.76 -6.71 -3.72
CA ILE A 56 1.69 -7.32 -4.50
C ILE A 56 1.93 -7.13 -6.00
N CYS A 57 2.30 -5.92 -6.44
CA CYS A 57 2.67 -5.66 -7.83
C CYS A 57 3.86 -6.50 -8.28
N THR A 58 4.85 -6.73 -7.43
CA THR A 58 6.00 -7.61 -7.71
C THR A 58 5.55 -9.05 -7.92
N ILE A 59 4.79 -9.61 -6.98
CA ILE A 59 4.26 -10.98 -7.10
C ILE A 59 3.44 -11.14 -8.39
N VAL A 60 2.52 -10.21 -8.65
CA VAL A 60 1.68 -10.26 -9.85
C VAL A 60 2.50 -10.11 -11.12
N SER A 61 3.49 -9.20 -11.16
CA SER A 61 4.35 -9.00 -12.33
C SER A 61 5.15 -10.25 -12.71
N ILE A 62 5.58 -11.04 -11.71
CA ILE A 62 6.27 -12.32 -11.91
C ILE A 62 5.30 -13.33 -12.51
N VAL A 63 4.08 -13.44 -11.97
CA VAL A 63 3.04 -14.37 -12.47
C VAL A 63 2.66 -14.09 -13.92
N ILE A 64 2.54 -12.82 -14.31
CA ILE A 64 2.22 -12.43 -15.69
C ILE A 64 3.46 -12.25 -16.57
N SER A 65 4.67 -12.45 -16.02
CA SER A 65 5.95 -12.22 -16.70
C SER A 65 6.06 -10.86 -17.40
N SER A 66 5.60 -9.78 -16.75
CA SER A 66 5.56 -8.43 -17.34
C SER A 66 6.34 -7.42 -16.51
N LEU A 67 7.52 -7.03 -17.02
CA LEU A 67 8.35 -5.99 -16.41
C LEU A 67 7.69 -4.60 -16.48
N LEU A 68 6.95 -4.32 -17.55
CA LEU A 68 6.21 -3.06 -17.68
C LEU A 68 5.17 -2.90 -16.56
N PHE A 69 4.44 -3.98 -16.24
CA PHE A 69 3.47 -3.96 -15.15
C PHE A 69 4.14 -3.69 -13.79
N TRP A 70 5.34 -4.25 -13.58
CA TRP A 70 6.12 -4.00 -12.37
C TRP A 70 6.50 -2.51 -12.24
N VAL A 71 7.10 -1.93 -13.28
CA VAL A 71 7.54 -0.52 -13.27
C VAL A 71 6.36 0.42 -13.04
N VAL A 72 5.25 0.21 -13.76
CA VAL A 72 4.04 1.01 -13.60
C VAL A 72 3.45 0.84 -12.19
N GLY A 73 3.38 -0.39 -11.68
CA GLY A 73 2.88 -0.68 -10.34
C GLY A 73 3.69 -0.02 -9.24
N VAL A 74 5.02 -0.04 -9.33
CA VAL A 74 5.92 0.64 -8.37
C VAL A 74 5.72 2.16 -8.43
N PHE A 75 5.57 2.73 -9.63
CA PHE A 75 5.30 4.17 -9.78
C PHE A 75 3.97 4.57 -9.15
N PHE A 76 2.92 3.78 -9.34
CA PHE A 76 1.64 3.98 -8.67
C PHE A 76 1.75 3.85 -7.14
N ALA A 77 2.50 2.87 -6.64
CA ALA A 77 2.73 2.71 -5.22
C ALA A 77 3.40 3.96 -4.61
N LEU A 78 4.39 4.54 -5.30
CA LEU A 78 5.03 5.79 -4.89
C LEU A 78 4.07 6.98 -4.92
N ALA A 79 3.24 7.09 -5.96
CA ALA A 79 2.24 8.15 -6.06
C ALA A 79 1.21 8.07 -4.91
N ILE A 80 0.71 6.87 -4.60
CA ILE A 80 -0.22 6.62 -3.49
C ILE A 80 0.46 6.93 -2.14
N PHE A 81 1.73 6.54 -1.97
CA PHE A 81 2.50 6.91 -0.79
C PHE A 81 2.54 8.43 -0.59
N GLY A 82 2.84 9.19 -1.65
CA GLY A 82 2.86 10.65 -1.60
C GLY A 82 1.51 11.26 -1.24
N ILE A 83 0.42 10.80 -1.87
CA ILE A 83 -0.94 11.26 -1.58
C ILE A 83 -1.33 10.99 -0.13
N LEU A 84 -1.08 9.77 0.36
CA LEU A 84 -1.38 9.40 1.74
C LEU A 84 -0.51 10.17 2.74
N TYR A 85 0.77 10.39 2.42
CA TYR A 85 1.68 11.17 3.26
C TYR A 85 1.23 12.62 3.40
N LEU A 86 0.82 13.26 2.31
CA LEU A 86 0.29 14.63 2.33
C LEU A 86 -1.04 14.71 3.10
N ASN A 87 -1.92 13.72 2.93
CA ASN A 87 -3.19 13.64 3.67
C ASN A 87 -3.01 13.42 5.17
N ASP A 88 -2.03 12.63 5.59
CA ASP A 88 -1.70 12.48 7.01
C ASP A 88 -1.08 13.76 7.56
N LYS A 89 -0.18 14.40 6.81
CA LYS A 89 0.45 15.65 7.23
C LYS A 89 -0.56 16.79 7.36
N SER A 90 -1.54 16.89 6.46
CA SER A 90 -2.57 17.94 6.50
C SER A 90 -3.55 17.76 7.67
N LYS A 91 -3.79 16.53 8.13
CA LYS A 91 -4.57 16.25 9.34
C LYS A 91 -3.92 16.74 10.63
N ILE A 92 -2.59 16.83 10.69
CA ILE A 92 -1.86 17.31 11.88
C ILE A 92 -1.93 18.84 12.00
N ILE A 93 -2.09 19.53 10.87
CA ILE A 93 -2.08 21.01 10.80
C ILE A 93 -3.48 21.60 11.04
N LYS A 94 -4.52 20.78 11.07
CA LYS A 94 -5.92 21.19 11.24
C LYS A 94 -6.36 21.07 12.69
#